data_AF-A0A2I0TTC7-F1
#
_entry.id   AF-A0A2I0TTC7-F1
#
_cell.length_a   1.000
_cell.length_b   1.000
_cell.length_c   1.000
_cell.angle_alpha   90.00
_cell.angle_beta   90.00
_cell.angle_gamma   90.00
#
_symmetry.space_group_name_H-M   'P 1'
#
loop_
_entity.id
_entity.type
_entity.pdbx_description
1 polymer ?
#
loop_
_entity_poly.entity_id
_entity_poly.type
_entity_poly.pdbx_seq_one_letter_code
_entity_poly.pdbx_strand_id
1 'polypeptide(L)'
;MSSPGSAEVRGGICREFYARASRGNLDLLPRGSSRRTGLLRRALACLGVRSSRLHPEQLSSLGALVCDMEPETITASDPGILENLKLCPALTGAQQDALNAVLLGGGTVYGTSEQLDLCLSNEVLKANLKPLLDQPLTKEYLKVMKKKLEQIYPSGIPEDQLKLLGLLSRLYTAEEISQWQVTSSDTLSALLNPSDGKWNASQVQQLLSRYQALGGTLTGPLLQELGGRNLCNLQEEQIEHIPPEAIRTAGQLDISSCSQTKKDQLYRKAQEAFAGQAGTTRAYYCQIWPYLESVVSSTAKTTTLACKTSAPPALLDSSSTTTTSSETTKNPPAGVPESPRPTPGGYINLQPEAGKA
;
A
#
# COMPACT_ATOMS: atom_id res chain seq x y z
N MET A 1 -43.01 42.42 -16.76
CA MET A 1 -41.90 41.68 -17.40
C MET A 1 -40.66 41.89 -16.56
N SER A 2 -40.34 40.94 -15.69
CA SER A 2 -39.13 40.96 -14.88
C SER A 2 -38.15 39.97 -15.52
N SER A 3 -36.97 40.44 -15.95
CA SER A 3 -35.94 39.58 -16.54
C SER A 3 -35.33 38.64 -15.48
N PRO A 4 -35.40 37.31 -15.65
CA PRO A 4 -34.83 36.35 -14.71
C PRO A 4 -33.42 35.90 -15.15
N GLY A 5 -32.52 36.83 -15.48
CA GLY A 5 -31.25 36.50 -16.17
C GLY A 5 -29.95 36.65 -15.37
N SER A 6 -29.89 37.49 -14.35
CA SER A 6 -28.59 38.00 -13.86
C SER A 6 -28.03 37.28 -12.63
N ALA A 7 -28.89 36.68 -11.80
CA ALA A 7 -28.46 35.94 -10.60
C ALA A 7 -28.08 34.49 -10.95
N GLU A 8 -28.79 33.88 -11.88
CA GLU A 8 -28.63 32.48 -12.30
C GLU A 8 -27.31 32.27 -13.08
N VAL A 9 -26.92 33.24 -13.91
CA VAL A 9 -25.64 33.24 -14.64
C VAL A 9 -24.43 33.32 -13.70
N ARG A 10 -24.51 34.09 -12.60
CA ARG A 10 -23.44 34.12 -11.58
C ARG A 10 -23.32 32.79 -10.83
N GLY A 11 -24.45 32.14 -10.53
CA GLY A 11 -24.47 30.82 -9.91
C GLY A 11 -23.86 29.73 -10.81
N GLY A 12 -24.17 29.77 -12.11
CA GLY A 12 -23.61 28.85 -13.11
C GLY A 12 -22.09 28.95 -13.25
N ILE A 13 -21.55 30.17 -13.36
CA ILE A 13 -20.09 30.41 -13.41
C ILE A 13 -19.40 29.89 -12.15
N CYS A 14 -20.02 30.10 -10.99
CA CYS A 14 -19.49 29.68 -9.71
C CYS A 14 -19.41 28.15 -9.60
N ARG A 15 -20.49 27.45 -9.97
CA ARG A 15 -20.57 25.99 -9.97
C ARG A 15 -19.52 25.37 -10.89
N GLU A 16 -19.41 25.87 -12.13
CA GLU A 16 -18.40 25.37 -13.08
C GLU A 16 -16.97 25.60 -12.60
N PHE A 17 -16.68 26.75 -12.00
CA PHE A 17 -15.37 27.06 -11.44
C PHE A 17 -14.97 26.01 -10.40
N TYR A 18 -15.84 25.74 -9.42
CA TYR A 18 -15.53 24.76 -8.37
C TYR A 18 -15.53 23.32 -8.88
N ALA A 19 -16.37 22.98 -9.86
CA ALA A 19 -16.33 21.68 -10.52
C ALA A 19 -15.00 21.42 -11.24
N ARG A 20 -14.36 22.46 -11.80
CA ARG A 20 -13.02 22.35 -12.40
C ARG A 20 -11.93 22.38 -11.34
N ALA A 21 -12.01 23.29 -10.38
CA ALA A 21 -11.00 23.43 -9.32
C ALA A 21 -10.90 22.16 -8.46
N SER A 22 -12.02 21.50 -8.17
CA SER A 22 -12.07 20.28 -7.36
C SER A 22 -11.51 19.03 -8.04
N ARG A 23 -11.29 19.07 -9.37
CA ARG A 23 -10.61 18.02 -10.14
C ARG A 23 -9.09 18.21 -10.21
N GLY A 24 -8.61 19.37 -9.79
CA GLY A 24 -7.17 19.64 -9.71
C GLY A 24 -6.49 18.84 -8.59
N ASN A 25 -5.16 18.72 -8.67
CA ASN A 25 -4.39 18.11 -7.60
C ASN A 25 -4.38 19.04 -6.37
N LEU A 26 -5.26 18.77 -5.41
CA LEU A 26 -5.38 19.54 -4.18
C LEU A 26 -4.22 19.33 -3.20
N ASP A 27 -3.35 18.35 -3.43
CA ASP A 27 -2.20 18.10 -2.55
C ASP A 27 -1.07 19.11 -2.73
N LEU A 28 -1.17 19.96 -3.75
CA LEU A 28 -0.40 21.22 -3.83
C LEU A 28 -0.72 22.16 -2.67
N LEU A 29 -1.88 21.99 -2.03
CA LEU A 29 -2.24 22.66 -0.79
C LEU A 29 -2.14 21.66 0.37
N PRO A 30 -1.35 21.95 1.41
CA PRO A 30 -1.27 21.08 2.58
C PRO A 30 -2.67 20.80 3.16
N ARG A 31 -2.93 19.54 3.47
CA ARG A 31 -4.18 19.10 4.10
C ARG A 31 -4.43 19.85 5.40
N GLY A 32 -5.68 20.25 5.63
CA GLY A 32 -6.05 21.07 6.79
C GLY A 32 -5.50 22.52 6.78
N SER A 33 -4.78 22.95 5.74
CA SER A 33 -4.34 24.34 5.64
C SER A 33 -5.52 25.30 5.51
N SER A 34 -5.39 26.52 6.06
CA SER A 34 -6.40 27.57 5.94
C SER A 34 -6.78 27.88 4.49
N ARG A 35 -5.84 27.70 3.54
CA ARG A 35 -6.08 27.84 2.10
C ARG A 35 -7.02 26.76 1.57
N ARG A 36 -6.75 25.49 1.89
CA ARG A 36 -7.54 24.32 1.44
C ARG A 36 -8.92 24.31 2.09
N THR A 37 -9.00 24.50 3.41
CA THR A 37 -10.27 24.66 4.14
C THR A 37 -11.06 25.87 3.66
N GLY A 38 -10.37 26.98 3.34
CA GLY A 38 -11.00 28.16 2.76
C GLY A 38 -11.56 27.93 1.36
N LEU A 39 -10.92 27.07 0.56
CA LEU A 39 -11.41 26.67 -0.76
C LEU A 39 -12.72 25.87 -0.65
N LEU A 40 -12.74 24.85 0.22
CA LEU A 40 -13.95 24.07 0.51
C LEU A 40 -15.09 24.97 0.99
N ARG A 41 -14.85 25.85 1.98
CA ARG A 41 -15.88 26.75 2.52
C ARG A 41 -16.50 27.64 1.44
N ARG A 42 -15.69 28.20 0.56
CA ARG A 42 -16.19 29.03 -0.55
C ARG A 42 -16.95 28.20 -1.59
N ALA A 43 -16.52 26.97 -1.85
CA ALA A 43 -17.25 26.04 -2.71
C ALA A 43 -18.63 25.71 -2.13
N LEU A 44 -18.73 25.41 -0.83
CA LEU A 44 -20.00 25.13 -0.16
C LEU A 44 -20.93 26.34 -0.18
N ALA A 45 -20.41 27.53 0.12
CA ALA A 45 -21.18 28.77 0.06
C ALA A 45 -21.69 29.06 -1.37
N CYS A 46 -20.84 28.84 -2.38
CA CYS A 46 -21.18 28.96 -3.79
C CYS A 46 -22.32 28.03 -4.21
N LEU A 47 -22.29 26.78 -3.72
CA LEU A 47 -23.30 25.76 -4.01
C LEU A 47 -24.57 25.89 -3.16
N GLY A 48 -24.67 26.95 -2.35
CA GLY A 48 -25.83 27.22 -1.51
C GLY A 48 -26.03 26.15 -0.42
N VAL A 49 -24.97 25.47 0.02
CA VAL A 49 -25.04 24.48 1.10
C VAL A 49 -25.30 25.21 2.41
N ARG A 50 -26.51 25.07 2.96
CA ARG A 50 -26.95 25.72 4.20
C ARG A 50 -27.05 24.76 5.39
N SER A 51 -27.07 23.46 5.12
CA SER A 51 -27.12 22.38 6.11
C SER A 51 -25.86 21.52 5.99
N SER A 52 -25.65 20.62 6.95
CA SER A 52 -24.60 19.60 6.90
C SER A 52 -24.91 18.45 5.92
N ARG A 53 -26.05 18.47 5.23
CA ARG A 53 -26.45 17.46 4.25
C ARG A 53 -26.26 18.00 2.83
N LEU A 54 -25.38 17.37 2.07
CA LEU A 54 -25.20 17.66 0.65
C LEU A 54 -26.09 16.79 -0.23
N HIS A 55 -26.55 17.35 -1.34
CA HIS A 55 -27.36 16.69 -2.36
C HIS A 55 -26.55 16.31 -3.61
N PRO A 56 -27.03 15.40 -4.47
CA PRO A 56 -26.30 14.92 -5.66
C PRO A 56 -25.77 16.04 -6.56
N GLU A 57 -26.58 17.07 -6.80
CA GLU A 57 -26.16 18.20 -7.62
C GLU A 57 -24.97 18.95 -7.02
N GLN A 58 -24.90 19.09 -5.69
CA GLN A 58 -23.82 19.80 -5.02
C GLN A 58 -22.54 18.95 -5.03
N LEU A 59 -22.67 17.65 -4.79
CA LEU A 59 -21.56 16.69 -4.80
C LEU A 59 -20.87 16.60 -6.18
N SER A 60 -21.64 16.71 -7.27
CA SER A 60 -21.11 16.72 -8.64
C SER A 60 -20.05 17.81 -8.90
N SER A 61 -20.05 18.87 -8.09
CA SER A 61 -19.18 20.03 -8.23
C SER A 61 -18.05 20.08 -7.19
N LEU A 62 -18.04 19.16 -6.23
CA LEU A 62 -17.12 19.20 -5.08
C LEU A 62 -15.88 18.34 -5.23
N GLY A 63 -15.88 17.33 -6.11
CA GLY A 63 -14.70 16.52 -6.42
C GLY A 63 -13.88 16.13 -5.18
N ALA A 64 -12.56 16.34 -5.20
CA ALA A 64 -11.65 16.05 -4.09
C ALA A 64 -11.72 17.08 -2.94
N LEU A 65 -12.55 18.12 -3.00
CA LEU A 65 -12.72 19.05 -1.87
C LEU A 65 -13.39 18.38 -0.69
N VAL A 66 -14.12 17.28 -0.92
CA VAL A 66 -14.74 16.50 0.17
C VAL A 66 -13.71 15.87 1.11
N CYS A 67 -12.46 15.74 0.68
CA CYS A 67 -11.40 15.12 1.48
C CYS A 67 -11.05 15.90 2.76
N ASP A 68 -11.47 17.16 2.88
CA ASP A 68 -11.30 17.99 4.08
C ASP A 68 -12.64 18.24 4.80
N MET A 69 -13.70 17.49 4.47
CA MET A 69 -14.98 17.57 5.17
C MET A 69 -14.94 16.89 6.54
N GLU A 70 -15.76 17.43 7.45
CA GLU A 70 -16.01 16.84 8.75
C GLU A 70 -16.80 15.52 8.62
N PRO A 71 -16.49 14.50 9.45
CA PRO A 71 -17.16 13.20 9.44
C PRO A 71 -18.69 13.27 9.52
N GLU A 72 -19.22 14.22 10.29
CA GLU A 72 -20.65 14.42 10.50
C GLU A 72 -21.34 14.88 9.21
N THR A 73 -20.67 15.75 8.45
CA THR A 73 -21.14 16.23 7.14
C THR A 73 -21.12 15.09 6.13
N ILE A 74 -20.08 14.25 6.15
CA ILE A 74 -20.00 13.07 5.28
C ILE A 74 -21.17 12.13 5.54
N THR A 75 -21.41 11.80 6.81
CA THR A 75 -22.47 10.87 7.23
C THR A 75 -23.88 11.41 6.92
N ALA A 76 -24.09 12.71 7.03
CA ALA A 76 -25.39 13.32 6.78
C ALA A 76 -25.73 13.52 5.30
N SER A 77 -24.72 13.49 4.42
CA SER A 77 -24.84 13.77 2.98
C SER A 77 -25.46 12.63 2.17
N ASP A 78 -25.83 12.93 0.93
CA ASP A 78 -26.28 11.93 -0.03
C ASP A 78 -25.20 10.85 -0.28
N PRO A 79 -25.57 9.55 -0.41
CA PRO A 79 -24.65 8.44 -0.65
C PRO A 79 -23.71 8.61 -1.86
N GLY A 80 -24.06 9.46 -2.84
CA GLY A 80 -23.17 9.82 -3.94
C GLY A 80 -21.83 10.40 -3.49
N ILE A 81 -21.70 10.87 -2.24
CA ILE A 81 -20.45 11.38 -1.68
C ILE A 81 -19.33 10.33 -1.69
N LEU A 82 -19.67 9.04 -1.67
CA LEU A 82 -18.71 7.94 -1.77
C LEU A 82 -17.85 8.04 -3.04
N GLU A 83 -18.42 8.49 -4.16
CA GLU A 83 -17.66 8.67 -5.41
C GLU A 83 -16.66 9.83 -5.32
N ASN A 84 -16.99 10.88 -4.57
CA ASN A 84 -16.05 11.96 -4.30
C ASN A 84 -14.93 11.52 -3.35
N LEU A 85 -15.25 10.70 -2.34
CA LEU A 85 -14.27 10.21 -1.35
C LEU A 85 -13.23 9.28 -1.97
N LYS A 86 -13.55 8.57 -3.05
CA LYS A 86 -12.56 7.81 -3.85
C LYS A 86 -11.43 8.66 -4.41
N LEU A 87 -11.67 9.96 -4.60
CA LEU A 87 -10.65 10.90 -5.10
C LEU A 87 -9.67 11.33 -4.00
N CYS A 88 -9.90 10.92 -2.75
CA CYS A 88 -9.05 11.28 -1.63
C CYS A 88 -7.85 10.34 -1.54
N PRO A 89 -6.61 10.86 -1.61
CA PRO A 89 -5.41 10.03 -1.51
C PRO A 89 -5.25 9.35 -0.14
N ALA A 90 -5.90 9.91 0.89
CA ALA A 90 -6.03 9.29 2.20
C ALA A 90 -7.28 9.84 2.91
N LEU A 91 -7.86 9.06 3.83
CA LEU A 91 -8.92 9.50 4.73
C LEU A 91 -8.41 9.46 6.17
N THR A 92 -8.90 10.36 7.02
CA THR A 92 -8.65 10.23 8.47
C THR A 92 -9.46 9.06 9.04
N GLY A 93 -9.08 8.55 10.22
CA GLY A 93 -9.86 7.47 10.86
C GLY A 93 -11.34 7.83 11.03
N ALA A 94 -11.64 9.07 11.45
CA ALA A 94 -13.02 9.54 11.60
C ALA A 94 -13.75 9.68 10.25
N GLN A 95 -13.07 10.09 9.18
CA GLN A 95 -13.67 10.10 7.84
C GLN A 95 -13.92 8.68 7.31
N GLN A 96 -13.04 7.73 7.62
CA GLN A 96 -13.25 6.32 7.29
C GLN A 96 -14.46 5.75 8.03
N ASP A 97 -14.64 6.10 9.31
CA ASP A 97 -15.81 5.70 10.09
C ASP A 97 -17.11 6.28 9.50
N ALA A 98 -17.09 7.56 9.09
CA ALA A 98 -18.21 8.19 8.40
C ALA A 98 -18.53 7.52 7.04
N LEU A 99 -17.49 7.22 6.25
CA LEU A 99 -17.64 6.48 5.00
C LEU A 99 -18.29 5.11 5.23
N ASN A 100 -17.82 4.38 6.25
CA ASN A 100 -18.37 3.08 6.63
C ASN A 100 -19.84 3.21 7.07
N ALA A 101 -20.18 4.27 7.83
CA ALA A 101 -21.55 4.54 8.24
C ALA A 101 -22.47 4.81 7.05
N VAL A 102 -22.03 5.55 6.03
CA VAL A 102 -22.80 5.78 4.79
C VAL A 102 -23.02 4.47 4.02
N LEU A 103 -21.99 3.63 3.91
CA LEU A 103 -22.10 2.31 3.25
C LEU A 103 -23.09 1.37 3.96
N LEU A 104 -23.12 1.40 5.28
CA LEU A 104 -24.01 0.58 6.10
C LEU A 104 -25.42 1.16 6.26
N GLY A 105 -25.59 2.47 6.06
CA GLY A 105 -26.87 3.17 6.22
C GLY A 105 -27.92 2.85 5.14
N GLY A 106 -27.54 2.11 4.09
CA GLY A 106 -28.41 1.77 2.96
C GLY A 106 -28.60 2.93 1.97
N GLY A 107 -29.21 2.64 0.81
CA GLY A 107 -29.43 3.64 -0.24
C GLY A 107 -28.20 4.00 -1.07
N THR A 108 -27.09 3.25 -0.91
CA THR A 108 -25.92 3.35 -1.78
C THR A 108 -26.09 2.47 -3.02
N VAL A 109 -25.34 2.77 -4.08
CA VAL A 109 -25.26 1.89 -5.28
C VAL A 109 -24.55 0.56 -5.01
N TYR A 110 -23.91 0.40 -3.84
CA TYR A 110 -23.17 -0.80 -3.47
C TYR A 110 -24.07 -1.91 -2.89
N GLY A 111 -25.34 -1.61 -2.58
CA GLY A 111 -26.26 -2.56 -1.95
C GLY A 111 -25.94 -2.81 -0.48
N THR A 112 -26.32 -3.98 0.05
CA THR A 112 -25.89 -4.49 1.37
C THR A 112 -24.90 -5.65 1.22
N SER A 113 -24.24 -6.07 2.31
CA SER A 113 -23.38 -7.26 2.30
C SER A 113 -24.13 -8.53 1.89
N GLU A 114 -25.39 -8.68 2.29
CA GLU A 114 -26.23 -9.83 1.94
C GLU A 114 -26.56 -9.82 0.46
N GLN A 115 -26.86 -8.65 -0.11
CA GLN A 115 -27.08 -8.50 -1.55
C GLN A 115 -25.79 -8.80 -2.33
N LEU A 116 -24.64 -8.34 -1.85
CA LEU A 116 -23.36 -8.71 -2.46
C LEU A 116 -23.15 -10.23 -2.44
N ASP A 117 -23.44 -10.91 -1.33
CA ASP A 117 -23.28 -12.37 -1.25
C ASP A 117 -24.18 -13.11 -2.24
N LEU A 118 -25.42 -12.62 -2.44
CA LEU A 118 -26.36 -13.23 -3.39
C LEU A 118 -25.99 -12.96 -4.86
N CYS A 119 -25.47 -11.77 -5.17
CA CYS A 119 -25.26 -11.34 -6.56
C CYS A 119 -23.84 -11.59 -7.08
N LEU A 120 -22.81 -11.57 -6.22
CA LEU A 120 -21.42 -11.76 -6.64
C LEU A 120 -21.13 -13.25 -6.84
N SER A 121 -20.99 -13.69 -8.09
CA SER A 121 -20.59 -15.08 -8.37
C SER A 121 -19.09 -15.29 -8.10
N ASN A 122 -18.73 -16.56 -7.88
CA ASN A 122 -17.34 -16.96 -7.66
C ASN A 122 -16.45 -16.63 -8.86
N GLU A 123 -16.96 -16.80 -10.09
CA GLU A 123 -16.23 -16.48 -11.32
C GLU A 123 -15.99 -14.98 -11.47
N VAL A 124 -16.98 -14.14 -11.16
CA VAL A 124 -16.83 -12.68 -11.22
C VAL A 124 -15.83 -12.20 -10.19
N LEU A 125 -15.89 -12.71 -8.96
CA LEU A 125 -14.92 -12.36 -7.92
C LEU A 125 -13.50 -12.76 -8.34
N LYS A 126 -13.31 -13.98 -8.84
CA LYS A 126 -12.00 -14.47 -9.28
C LYS A 126 -11.42 -13.60 -10.39
N ALA A 127 -12.23 -13.22 -11.38
CA ALA A 127 -11.77 -12.40 -12.51
C ALA A 127 -11.53 -10.93 -12.12
N ASN A 128 -12.14 -10.43 -11.05
CA ASN A 128 -12.17 -9.00 -10.71
C ASN A 128 -11.73 -8.71 -9.27
N LEU A 129 -10.91 -9.58 -8.66
CA LEU A 129 -10.55 -9.46 -7.24
C LEU A 129 -9.95 -8.09 -6.89
N LYS A 130 -8.94 -7.65 -7.66
CA LYS A 130 -8.25 -6.38 -7.43
C LYS A 130 -9.18 -5.14 -7.52
N PRO A 131 -9.91 -4.90 -8.62
CA PRO A 131 -10.77 -3.71 -8.71
C PRO A 131 -11.91 -3.71 -7.70
N LEU A 132 -12.37 -4.89 -7.25
CA LEU A 132 -13.35 -4.99 -6.18
C LEU A 132 -12.74 -4.62 -4.82
N LEU A 133 -11.52 -5.08 -4.52
CA LEU A 133 -10.81 -4.74 -3.27
C LEU A 133 -10.31 -3.29 -3.22
N ASP A 134 -10.19 -2.64 -4.37
CA ASP A 134 -9.89 -1.20 -4.46
C ASP A 134 -11.11 -0.32 -4.13
N GLN A 135 -12.32 -0.89 -4.04
CA GLN A 135 -13.47 -0.14 -3.56
C GLN A 135 -13.35 0.13 -2.06
N PRO A 136 -13.96 1.22 -1.56
CA PRO A 136 -13.99 1.48 -0.13
C PRO A 136 -14.94 0.49 0.55
N LEU A 137 -14.45 -0.70 0.90
CA LEU A 137 -15.26 -1.78 1.47
C LEU A 137 -15.20 -1.79 3.00
N THR A 138 -16.35 -2.00 3.64
CA THR A 138 -16.40 -2.25 5.09
C THR A 138 -16.02 -3.71 5.41
N LYS A 139 -15.80 -3.99 6.70
CA LYS A 139 -15.48 -5.33 7.18
C LYS A 139 -16.53 -6.38 6.79
N GLU A 140 -17.79 -6.00 6.69
CA GLU A 140 -18.92 -6.86 6.34
C GLU A 140 -18.83 -7.34 4.89
N TYR A 141 -18.56 -6.44 3.94
CA TYR A 141 -18.33 -6.80 2.53
C TYR A 141 -17.09 -7.68 2.37
N LEU A 142 -16.02 -7.39 3.10
CA LEU A 142 -14.79 -8.19 3.06
C LEU A 142 -14.99 -9.61 3.60
N LYS A 143 -15.84 -9.79 4.61
CA LYS A 143 -16.24 -11.13 5.06
C LYS A 143 -16.93 -11.93 3.96
N VAL A 144 -17.78 -11.29 3.16
CA VAL A 144 -18.43 -11.93 2.00
C VAL A 144 -17.39 -12.34 0.95
N MET A 145 -16.43 -11.45 0.65
CA MET A 145 -15.34 -11.77 -0.28
C MET A 145 -14.46 -12.91 0.21
N LYS A 146 -14.05 -12.89 1.49
CA LYS A 146 -13.31 -13.98 2.14
C LYS A 146 -14.06 -15.31 2.01
N LYS A 147 -15.34 -15.33 2.39
CA LYS A 147 -16.22 -16.51 2.28
C LYS A 147 -16.26 -17.05 0.84
N LYS A 148 -16.34 -16.20 -0.18
CA LYS A 148 -16.34 -16.63 -1.58
C LYS A 148 -14.97 -17.11 -2.05
N LEU A 149 -13.88 -16.46 -1.64
CA LEU A 149 -12.52 -16.93 -1.94
C LEU A 149 -12.25 -18.31 -1.35
N GLU A 150 -12.78 -18.62 -0.17
CA GLU A 150 -12.69 -19.96 0.45
C GLU A 150 -13.45 -21.01 -0.37
N GLN A 151 -14.58 -20.65 -0.97
CA GLN A 151 -15.30 -21.55 -1.89
C GLN A 151 -14.55 -21.77 -3.20
N ILE A 152 -13.85 -20.74 -3.71
CA ILE A 152 -13.05 -20.81 -4.94
C ILE A 152 -11.78 -21.64 -4.71
N TYR A 153 -11.14 -21.47 -3.55
CA TYR A 153 -9.84 -22.01 -3.21
C TYR A 153 -9.89 -22.85 -1.91
N PRO A 154 -10.60 -23.99 -1.91
CA PRO A 154 -10.76 -24.81 -0.71
C PRO A 154 -9.44 -25.41 -0.18
N SER A 155 -8.41 -25.47 -1.03
CA SER A 155 -7.07 -25.98 -0.69
C SER A 155 -6.04 -24.87 -0.48
N GLY A 156 -6.48 -23.62 -0.29
CA GLY A 156 -5.61 -22.47 -0.07
C GLY A 156 -5.47 -21.57 -1.30
N ILE A 157 -5.26 -20.29 -1.04
CA ILE A 157 -5.24 -19.22 -2.05
C ILE A 157 -3.92 -19.26 -2.83
N PRO A 158 -3.97 -19.29 -4.19
CA PRO A 158 -2.78 -19.22 -5.04
C PRO A 158 -2.00 -17.91 -4.87
N GLU A 159 -0.69 -17.97 -5.13
CA GLU A 159 0.23 -16.87 -4.88
C GLU A 159 -0.11 -15.57 -5.63
N ASP A 160 -0.50 -15.68 -6.91
CA ASP A 160 -0.92 -14.56 -7.75
C ASP A 160 -2.13 -13.83 -7.18
N GLN A 161 -3.01 -14.55 -6.48
CA GLN A 161 -4.18 -14.01 -5.81
C GLN A 161 -3.83 -13.40 -4.45
N LEU A 162 -2.87 -14.00 -3.72
CA LEU A 162 -2.41 -13.49 -2.42
C LEU A 162 -1.86 -12.07 -2.52
N LYS A 163 -1.11 -11.76 -3.59
CA LYS A 163 -0.59 -10.41 -3.87
C LYS A 163 -1.68 -9.34 -3.97
N LEU A 164 -2.92 -9.74 -4.25
CA LEU A 164 -4.05 -8.82 -4.46
C LEU A 164 -4.91 -8.62 -3.22
N LEU A 165 -4.71 -9.40 -2.15
CA LEU A 165 -5.64 -9.40 -1.01
C LEU A 165 -5.67 -8.07 -0.26
N GLY A 166 -4.55 -7.34 -0.20
CA GLY A 166 -4.45 -6.10 0.57
C GLY A 166 -5.06 -6.24 1.97
N LEU A 167 -5.96 -5.32 2.32
CA LEU A 167 -6.71 -5.32 3.59
C LEU A 167 -7.54 -6.60 3.88
N LEU A 168 -7.96 -7.35 2.85
CA LEU A 168 -8.69 -8.62 3.04
C LEU A 168 -7.83 -9.67 3.75
N SER A 169 -6.52 -9.64 3.55
CA SER A 169 -5.58 -10.59 4.16
C SER A 169 -5.64 -10.57 5.70
N ARG A 170 -6.02 -9.45 6.31
CA ARG A 170 -6.11 -9.29 7.77
C ARG A 170 -7.26 -10.06 8.40
N LEU A 171 -8.23 -10.52 7.61
CA LEU A 171 -9.38 -11.28 8.09
C LEU A 171 -9.11 -12.77 8.26
N TYR A 172 -7.97 -13.28 7.77
CA TYR A 172 -7.65 -14.71 7.82
C TYR A 172 -7.01 -15.12 9.15
N THR A 173 -7.39 -16.28 9.68
CA THR A 173 -6.77 -16.84 10.89
C THR A 173 -5.39 -17.43 10.58
N ALA A 174 -4.61 -17.75 11.61
CA ALA A 174 -3.34 -18.44 11.43
C ALA A 174 -3.56 -19.79 10.71
N GLU A 175 -4.56 -20.55 11.10
CA GLU A 175 -4.88 -21.85 10.51
C GLU A 175 -5.20 -21.71 9.01
N GLU A 176 -5.92 -20.68 8.61
CA GLU A 176 -6.20 -20.42 7.19
C GLU A 176 -4.94 -19.96 6.42
N ILE A 177 -4.10 -19.13 7.04
CA ILE A 177 -2.81 -18.68 6.47
C ILE A 177 -1.85 -19.87 6.27
N SER A 178 -1.94 -20.91 7.10
CA SER A 178 -1.10 -22.10 6.98
C SER A 178 -1.26 -22.83 5.63
N GLN A 179 -2.37 -22.58 4.92
CA GLN A 179 -2.68 -23.19 3.63
C GLN A 179 -2.22 -22.35 2.43
N TRP A 180 -1.72 -21.13 2.65
CA TRP A 180 -1.37 -20.20 1.57
C TRP A 180 -0.12 -20.60 0.79
N GLN A 181 -0.04 -20.27 -0.48
CA GLN A 181 1.17 -20.48 -1.30
C GLN A 181 2.04 -19.22 -1.30
N VAL A 182 2.73 -18.93 -0.20
CA VAL A 182 3.63 -17.77 -0.08
C VAL A 182 5.05 -18.23 -0.38
N THR A 183 5.46 -18.27 -1.66
CA THR A 183 6.81 -18.78 -2.03
C THR A 183 7.81 -17.68 -2.35
N SER A 184 7.36 -16.50 -2.78
CA SER A 184 8.23 -15.37 -3.13
C SER A 184 8.28 -14.28 -2.07
N SER A 185 9.44 -13.61 -1.97
CA SER A 185 9.63 -12.42 -1.13
C SER A 185 8.63 -11.32 -1.50
N ASP A 186 8.37 -11.11 -2.79
CA ASP A 186 7.42 -10.09 -3.28
C ASP A 186 6.00 -10.31 -2.73
N THR A 187 5.54 -11.57 -2.65
CA THR A 187 4.23 -11.88 -2.07
C THR A 187 4.21 -11.57 -0.58
N LEU A 188 5.26 -11.94 0.13
CA LEU A 188 5.37 -11.64 1.55
C LEU A 188 5.39 -10.12 1.80
N SER A 189 6.17 -9.36 1.03
CA SER A 189 6.20 -7.89 1.08
C SER A 189 4.84 -7.27 0.80
N ALA A 190 4.13 -7.73 -0.24
CA ALA A 190 2.78 -7.25 -0.55
C ALA A 190 1.80 -7.49 0.62
N LEU A 191 1.87 -8.66 1.25
CA LEU A 191 1.02 -9.00 2.41
C LEU A 191 1.41 -8.19 3.67
N LEU A 192 2.68 -7.84 3.84
CA LEU A 192 3.19 -7.08 4.98
C LEU A 192 3.00 -5.57 4.85
N ASN A 193 2.44 -5.07 3.75
CA ASN A 193 2.22 -3.65 3.53
C ASN A 193 1.47 -3.00 4.73
N PRO A 194 2.07 -1.99 5.39
CA PRO A 194 1.48 -1.38 6.58
C PRO A 194 0.18 -0.63 6.30
N SER A 195 -0.07 -0.21 5.06
CA SER A 195 -1.30 0.48 4.65
C SER A 195 -2.53 -0.43 4.71
N ASP A 196 -2.37 -1.75 4.65
CA ASP A 196 -3.46 -2.73 4.68
C ASP A 196 -3.94 -3.07 6.10
N GLY A 197 -3.44 -2.36 7.11
CA GLY A 197 -3.81 -2.55 8.51
C GLY A 197 -2.83 -3.46 9.26
N LYS A 198 -3.08 -3.59 10.57
CA LYS A 198 -2.17 -4.30 11.49
C LYS A 198 -2.43 -5.80 11.47
N TRP A 199 -1.37 -6.57 11.29
CA TRP A 199 -1.39 -8.00 11.60
C TRP A 199 -1.37 -8.23 13.12
N ASN A 200 -1.98 -9.32 13.56
CA ASN A 200 -1.78 -9.83 14.91
C ASN A 200 -0.53 -10.73 14.97
N ALA A 201 -0.01 -11.00 16.18
CA ALA A 201 1.25 -11.73 16.35
C ALA A 201 1.20 -13.16 15.78
N SER A 202 0.10 -13.89 15.99
CA SER A 202 -0.04 -15.27 15.51
C SER A 202 -0.13 -15.35 13.98
N GLN A 203 -0.80 -14.40 13.34
CA GLN A 203 -0.86 -14.30 11.88
C GLN A 203 0.53 -14.04 11.29
N VAL A 204 1.30 -13.08 11.83
CA VAL A 204 2.67 -12.80 11.35
C VAL A 204 3.55 -14.03 11.52
N GLN A 205 3.53 -14.66 12.70
CA GLN A 205 4.30 -15.88 12.97
C GLN A 205 3.98 -16.97 11.96
N GLN A 206 2.69 -17.24 11.74
CA GLN A 206 2.25 -18.26 10.83
C GLN A 206 2.57 -17.95 9.36
N LEU A 207 2.45 -16.69 8.95
CA LEU A 207 2.81 -16.24 7.61
C LEU A 207 4.30 -16.48 7.32
N LEU A 208 5.16 -16.14 8.28
CA LEU A 208 6.62 -16.31 8.16
C LEU A 208 7.03 -17.78 8.22
N SER A 209 6.42 -18.57 9.10
CA SER A 209 6.61 -20.03 9.14
C SER A 209 6.19 -20.67 7.83
N ARG A 210 5.08 -20.22 7.23
CA ARG A 210 4.61 -20.73 5.95
C ARG A 210 5.58 -20.41 4.82
N TYR A 211 6.05 -19.16 4.74
CA TYR A 211 7.05 -18.74 3.75
C TYR A 211 8.34 -19.56 3.84
N GLN A 212 8.87 -19.75 5.05
CA GLN A 212 10.08 -20.55 5.28
C GLN A 212 9.87 -22.04 4.96
N ALA A 213 8.72 -22.62 5.33
CA ALA A 213 8.39 -24.02 5.03
C ALA A 213 8.29 -24.30 3.52
N LEU A 214 7.99 -23.28 2.72
CA LEU A 214 7.96 -23.35 1.25
C LEU A 214 9.32 -23.01 0.61
N GLY A 215 10.40 -22.94 1.39
CA GLY A 215 11.76 -22.67 0.91
C GLY A 215 12.11 -21.18 0.81
N GLY A 216 11.22 -20.29 1.26
CA GLY A 216 11.46 -18.86 1.32
C GLY A 216 12.56 -18.49 2.32
N THR A 217 13.39 -17.51 1.97
CA THR A 217 14.46 -16.99 2.83
C THR A 217 14.16 -15.56 3.24
N LEU A 218 14.34 -15.22 4.52
CA LEU A 218 14.21 -13.85 5.01
C LEU A 218 15.41 -13.04 4.52
N THR A 219 15.17 -12.08 3.63
CA THR A 219 16.19 -11.17 3.07
C THR A 219 16.30 -9.89 3.90
N GLY A 220 17.36 -9.11 3.70
CA GLY A 220 17.52 -7.83 4.39
C GLY A 220 16.33 -6.88 4.21
N PRO A 221 15.86 -6.63 2.97
CA PRO A 221 14.67 -5.82 2.73
C PRO A 221 13.42 -6.32 3.47
N LEU A 222 13.20 -7.64 3.50
CA LEU A 222 12.07 -8.23 4.25
C LEU A 222 12.21 -8.01 5.77
N LEU A 223 13.42 -8.12 6.32
CA LEU A 223 13.65 -7.84 7.74
C LEU A 223 13.39 -6.37 8.07
N GLN A 224 13.73 -5.46 7.16
CA GLN A 224 13.45 -4.03 7.30
C GLN A 224 11.94 -3.75 7.25
N GLU A 225 11.22 -4.38 6.32
CA GLU A 225 9.74 -4.28 6.24
C GLU A 225 9.05 -4.84 7.48
N LEU A 226 9.56 -5.94 8.04
CA LEU A 226 9.08 -6.51 9.29
C LEU A 226 9.40 -5.64 10.52
N GLY A 227 10.28 -4.66 10.44
CA GLY A 227 10.92 -3.98 11.56
C GLY A 227 10.05 -3.64 12.78
N GLY A 228 10.71 -3.41 13.93
CA GLY A 228 10.02 -3.07 15.17
C GLY A 228 9.22 -4.25 15.71
N ARG A 229 7.90 -4.10 15.85
CA ARG A 229 7.06 -5.06 16.56
C ARG A 229 6.89 -6.40 15.82
N ASN A 230 6.82 -6.38 14.49
CA ASN A 230 6.62 -7.63 13.72
C ASN A 230 7.90 -8.48 13.68
N LEU A 231 9.07 -7.85 13.54
CA LEU A 231 10.37 -8.49 13.70
C LEU A 231 10.48 -9.15 15.07
N CYS A 232 10.07 -8.46 16.12
CA CYS A 232 10.11 -8.98 17.49
C CYS A 232 9.03 -10.03 17.80
N ASN A 233 8.06 -10.25 16.91
CA ASN A 233 7.11 -11.35 16.99
C ASN A 233 7.68 -12.68 16.46
N LEU A 234 8.79 -12.66 15.70
CA LEU A 234 9.48 -13.87 15.24
C LEU A 234 9.79 -14.80 16.41
N GLN A 235 9.61 -16.10 16.21
CA GLN A 235 10.07 -17.11 17.16
C GLN A 235 11.59 -17.17 17.19
N GLU A 236 12.14 -17.65 18.30
CA GLU A 236 13.60 -17.71 18.50
C GLU A 236 14.26 -18.62 17.45
N GLU A 237 13.59 -19.71 17.07
CA GLU A 237 14.01 -20.61 16.01
C GLU A 237 14.03 -19.90 14.65
N GLN A 238 13.04 -19.04 14.38
CA GLN A 238 12.98 -18.28 13.13
C GLN A 238 14.10 -17.24 13.04
N ILE A 239 14.49 -16.63 14.17
CA ILE A 239 15.63 -15.70 14.25
C ILE A 239 16.94 -16.45 14.02
N GLU A 240 17.07 -17.66 14.56
CA GLU A 240 18.26 -18.49 14.37
C GLU A 240 18.50 -18.90 12.92
N HIS A 241 17.43 -19.05 12.13
CA HIS A 241 17.53 -19.39 10.70
C HIS A 241 17.74 -18.16 9.79
N ILE A 242 17.84 -16.94 10.33
CA ILE A 242 18.15 -15.76 9.52
C ILE A 242 19.59 -15.87 8.99
N PRO A 243 19.79 -15.79 7.66
CA PRO A 243 21.13 -15.87 7.08
C PRO A 243 21.93 -14.59 7.39
N PRO A 244 23.26 -14.68 7.60
CA PRO A 244 24.09 -13.51 7.87
C PRO A 244 24.00 -12.42 6.80
N GLU A 245 23.82 -12.79 5.53
CA GLU A 245 23.66 -11.84 4.43
C GLU A 245 22.40 -10.97 4.54
N ALA A 246 21.32 -11.52 5.12
CA ALA A 246 20.12 -10.72 5.39
C ALA A 246 20.39 -9.65 6.43
N ILE A 247 21.19 -9.95 7.47
CA ILE A 247 21.61 -8.95 8.46
C ILE A 247 22.48 -7.87 7.82
N ARG A 248 23.40 -8.22 6.91
CA ARG A 248 24.23 -7.24 6.20
C ARG A 248 23.42 -6.25 5.37
N THR A 249 22.37 -6.74 4.72
CA THR A 249 21.59 -5.98 3.75
C THR A 249 20.35 -5.31 4.34
N ALA A 250 19.96 -5.66 5.57
CA ALA A 250 18.78 -5.11 6.26
C ALA A 250 18.90 -3.63 6.63
N GLY A 251 20.11 -3.08 6.66
CA GLY A 251 20.37 -1.76 7.22
C GLY A 251 20.07 -1.73 8.73
N GLN A 252 19.55 -0.60 9.22
CA GLN A 252 19.26 -0.43 10.64
C GLN A 252 17.89 -1.05 11.00
N LEU A 253 17.91 -2.14 11.75
CA LEU A 253 16.69 -2.77 12.29
C LEU A 253 16.30 -2.13 13.63
N ASP A 254 15.02 -1.80 13.79
CA ASP A 254 14.45 -1.47 15.09
C ASP A 254 14.15 -2.75 15.87
N ILE A 255 14.96 -3.01 16.88
CA ILE A 255 14.82 -4.17 17.80
C ILE A 255 14.38 -3.74 19.20
N SER A 256 14.00 -2.47 19.39
CA SER A 256 13.71 -1.89 20.71
C SER A 256 12.65 -2.68 21.49
N SER A 257 11.63 -3.17 20.78
CA SER A 257 10.49 -3.91 21.31
C SER A 257 10.74 -5.41 21.57
N CYS A 258 11.92 -5.93 21.23
CA CYS A 258 12.26 -7.35 21.37
C CYS A 258 12.58 -7.69 22.84
N SER A 259 12.34 -8.94 23.23
CA SER A 259 12.86 -9.50 24.48
C SER A 259 14.38 -9.55 24.45
N GLN A 260 15.02 -9.58 25.63
CA GLN A 260 16.48 -9.64 25.71
C GLN A 260 17.04 -10.86 25.00
N THR A 261 16.42 -12.04 25.16
CA THR A 261 16.82 -13.27 24.45
C THR A 261 16.88 -13.08 22.93
N LYS A 262 15.87 -12.45 22.34
CA LYS A 262 15.83 -12.17 20.90
C LYS A 262 16.85 -11.12 20.48
N LYS A 263 17.08 -10.10 21.33
CA LYS A 263 18.14 -9.10 21.11
C LYS A 263 19.52 -9.77 21.09
N ASP A 264 19.77 -10.70 22.00
CA ASP A 264 21.05 -11.43 22.09
C ASP A 264 21.27 -12.34 20.87
N GLN A 265 20.20 -12.99 20.37
CA GLN A 265 20.25 -13.77 19.12
C GLN A 265 20.55 -12.89 17.90
N LEU A 266 19.85 -11.75 17.76
CA LEU A 266 20.06 -10.81 16.67
C LEU A 266 21.47 -10.20 16.72
N TYR A 267 21.98 -9.91 17.92
CA TYR A 267 23.36 -9.46 18.13
C TYR A 267 24.38 -10.51 17.66
N ARG A 268 24.21 -11.78 18.03
CA ARG A 268 25.08 -12.87 17.57
C ARG A 268 25.07 -13.02 16.05
N LYS A 269 23.90 -12.95 15.43
CA LYS A 269 23.75 -12.95 13.97
C LYS A 269 24.45 -11.76 13.31
N ALA A 270 24.38 -10.57 13.91
CA ALA A 270 25.12 -9.41 13.45
C ALA A 270 26.63 -9.61 13.57
N GLN A 271 27.12 -10.18 14.67
CA GLN A 271 28.55 -10.51 14.82
C GLN A 271 29.03 -11.48 13.74
N GLU A 272 28.27 -12.55 13.48
CA GLU A 272 28.54 -13.51 12.39
C GLU A 272 28.55 -12.82 11.02
N ALA A 273 27.58 -11.93 10.77
CA ALA A 273 27.48 -11.16 9.54
C ALA A 273 28.68 -10.23 9.34
N PHE A 274 29.14 -9.52 10.36
CA PHE A 274 30.17 -8.49 10.23
C PHE A 274 31.57 -8.94 10.66
N ALA A 275 31.80 -10.24 10.90
CA ALA A 275 33.09 -10.78 11.35
C ALA A 275 34.28 -10.36 10.48
N GLY A 276 34.11 -10.28 9.15
CA GLY A 276 35.15 -9.85 8.21
C GLY A 276 35.54 -8.37 8.32
N GLN A 277 34.74 -7.53 8.99
CA GLN A 277 35.01 -6.11 9.20
C GLN A 277 35.68 -5.82 10.54
N ALA A 278 35.94 -6.84 11.37
CA ALA A 278 36.50 -6.68 12.71
C ALA A 278 37.85 -5.94 12.75
N GLY A 279 38.63 -5.98 11.65
CA GLY A 279 39.87 -5.21 11.50
C GLY A 279 39.68 -3.69 11.31
N THR A 280 38.45 -3.24 11.04
CA THR A 280 38.09 -1.82 10.87
C THR A 280 37.20 -1.36 12.03
N THR A 281 37.81 -1.00 13.16
CA THR A 281 37.12 -0.76 14.45
C THR A 281 35.92 0.18 14.32
N ARG A 282 36.03 1.27 13.56
CA ARG A 282 34.93 2.24 13.39
C ARG A 282 33.78 1.70 12.53
N ALA A 283 34.08 1.07 11.40
CA ALA A 283 33.05 0.58 10.48
C ALA A 283 32.28 -0.60 11.13
N TYR A 284 33.01 -1.54 11.72
CA TYR A 284 32.44 -2.65 12.47
C TYR A 284 31.53 -2.16 13.61
N TYR A 285 32.01 -1.21 14.42
CA TYR A 285 31.22 -0.65 15.50
C TYR A 285 29.92 0.00 15.01
N CYS A 286 29.98 0.75 13.90
CA CYS A 286 28.79 1.36 13.32
C CYS A 286 27.75 0.34 12.82
N GLN A 287 28.18 -0.82 12.32
CA GLN A 287 27.26 -1.89 11.88
C GLN A 287 26.64 -2.64 13.06
N ILE A 288 27.40 -2.81 14.14
CA ILE A 288 26.99 -3.57 15.32
C ILE A 288 26.18 -2.70 16.31
N TRP A 289 26.39 -1.37 16.30
CA TRP A 289 25.75 -0.41 17.22
C TRP A 289 24.22 -0.58 17.39
N PRO A 290 23.41 -0.77 16.33
CA PRO A 290 21.96 -0.97 16.47
C PRO A 290 21.58 -2.18 17.33
N TYR A 291 22.49 -3.16 17.44
CA TYR A 291 22.30 -4.38 18.22
C TYR A 291 22.91 -4.30 19.63
N LEU A 292 23.61 -3.21 19.97
CA LEU A 292 24.30 -2.98 21.25
C LEU A 292 23.53 -2.16 22.28
N GLU A 293 22.45 -1.46 21.91
CA GLU A 293 21.57 -0.76 22.89
C GLU A 293 20.95 -1.71 23.95
N SER A 294 21.24 -3.00 23.84
CA SER A 294 20.93 -4.10 24.74
C SER A 294 21.97 -4.33 25.87
N VAL A 295 23.12 -3.63 25.92
CA VAL A 295 24.19 -3.97 26.90
C VAL A 295 24.51 -2.85 27.91
N VAL A 296 24.19 -1.58 27.62
CA VAL A 296 24.58 -0.47 28.49
C VAL A 296 23.39 0.42 28.85
N SER A 297 22.65 0.02 29.89
CA SER A 297 21.86 0.97 30.66
C SER A 297 22.53 1.16 32.02
N SER A 298 22.64 2.43 32.43
CA SER A 298 23.35 2.96 33.61
C SER A 298 24.86 3.19 33.43
N THR A 299 25.23 4.46 33.25
CA THR A 299 26.58 5.06 33.41
C THR A 299 27.63 4.85 32.30
N ALA A 300 27.41 5.45 31.13
CA ALA A 300 28.53 5.98 30.33
C ALA A 300 28.09 7.22 29.56
N LYS A 301 28.83 8.33 29.70
CA LYS A 301 28.67 9.52 28.86
C LYS A 301 29.03 9.13 27.42
N THR A 302 28.04 8.93 26.57
CA THR A 302 28.22 8.60 25.16
C THR A 302 28.87 9.78 24.45
N THR A 303 30.17 9.65 24.15
CA THR A 303 30.80 10.49 23.13
C THR A 303 30.24 9.99 21.80
N THR A 304 29.33 10.76 21.20
CA THR A 304 28.59 10.37 20.00
C THR A 304 29.56 10.21 18.82
N LEU A 305 29.98 8.99 18.52
CA LEU A 305 30.66 8.70 17.26
C LEU A 305 29.59 8.81 16.17
N ALA A 306 29.66 9.85 15.34
CA ALA A 306 28.73 10.01 14.22
C ALA A 306 28.99 8.88 13.20
N CYS A 307 28.18 7.84 13.25
CA CYS A 307 28.02 6.86 12.18
C CYS A 307 27.16 7.51 11.10
N LYS A 308 27.78 7.91 9.99
CA LYS A 308 27.02 8.35 8.81
C LYS A 308 26.57 7.10 8.07
N THR A 309 25.26 6.92 7.93
CA THR A 309 24.64 5.85 7.15
C THR A 309 24.98 6.08 5.68
N SER A 310 25.90 5.31 5.10
CA SER A 310 26.04 5.24 3.64
C SER A 310 24.96 4.31 3.10
N ALA A 311 24.37 4.68 1.97
CA ALA A 311 23.41 3.86 1.22
C ALA A 311 23.94 2.43 0.96
N PRO A 312 23.05 1.44 0.74
CA PRO A 312 23.45 0.08 0.40
C PRO A 312 24.45 0.09 -0.77
N PRO A 313 25.47 -0.79 -0.78
CA PRO A 313 26.35 -0.92 -1.94
C PRO A 313 25.50 -1.27 -3.16
N ALA A 314 25.66 -0.52 -4.26
CA ALA A 314 25.12 -0.92 -5.54
C ALA A 314 25.68 -2.29 -5.91
N LEU A 315 24.83 -3.18 -6.40
CA LEU A 315 25.21 -4.49 -6.93
C LEU A 315 26.30 -4.27 -7.99
N LEU A 316 27.51 -4.78 -7.71
CA LEU A 316 28.57 -4.82 -8.69
C LEU A 316 28.26 -5.96 -9.65
N ASP A 317 27.76 -5.61 -10.84
CA ASP A 317 27.69 -6.52 -11.98
C ASP A 317 29.10 -7.05 -12.26
N SER A 318 29.26 -8.35 -12.05
CA SER A 318 30.49 -9.06 -12.35
C SER A 318 30.57 -9.26 -13.86
N SER A 319 31.35 -8.42 -14.54
CA SER A 319 32.00 -8.79 -15.80
C SER A 319 33.20 -7.87 -16.03
N SER A 320 34.37 -8.34 -15.62
CA SER A 320 35.66 -7.83 -16.09
C SER A 320 36.58 -9.03 -16.26
N THR A 321 36.47 -9.68 -17.41
CA THR A 321 37.55 -10.52 -17.95
C THR A 321 38.32 -9.68 -18.97
N THR A 322 39.56 -9.38 -18.63
CA THR A 322 40.59 -8.93 -19.55
C THR A 322 40.96 -10.08 -20.48
N THR A 323 40.93 -9.86 -21.79
CA THR A 323 41.75 -10.65 -22.73
C THR A 323 42.15 -9.80 -23.93
N THR A 324 43.43 -9.86 -24.23
CA THR A 324 44.17 -9.11 -25.25
C THR A 324 43.79 -9.53 -26.67
N SER A 325 43.62 -8.52 -27.52
CA SER A 325 43.69 -8.41 -28.99
C SER A 325 43.70 -9.67 -29.88
N SER A 326 42.76 -9.73 -30.83
CA SER A 326 43.10 -9.85 -32.26
C SER A 326 41.98 -9.28 -33.14
N GLU A 327 42.43 -8.51 -34.12
CA GLU A 327 41.67 -7.72 -35.07
C GLU A 327 41.31 -8.59 -36.28
N THR A 328 40.02 -8.73 -36.62
CA THR A 328 39.62 -9.15 -37.97
C THR A 328 38.25 -8.57 -38.32
N THR A 329 38.28 -7.71 -39.34
CA THR A 329 37.16 -7.08 -40.05
C THR A 329 36.08 -8.06 -40.51
N LYS A 330 34.81 -7.77 -40.20
CA LYS A 330 33.65 -8.18 -41.04
C LYS A 330 32.42 -7.30 -40.83
N ASN A 331 31.90 -6.76 -41.94
CA ASN A 331 30.73 -5.89 -42.07
C ASN A 331 29.38 -6.57 -41.70
N PRO A 332 28.32 -5.78 -41.41
CA PRO A 332 27.09 -6.23 -40.76
C PRO A 332 26.00 -6.71 -41.75
N PRO A 333 25.05 -7.57 -41.34
CA PRO A 333 23.78 -7.70 -42.02
C PRO A 333 22.67 -6.92 -41.28
N ALA A 334 21.81 -6.34 -42.11
CA ALA A 334 20.68 -5.50 -41.79
C ALA A 334 19.49 -6.26 -41.19
N GLY A 335 18.60 -5.51 -40.52
CA GLY A 335 17.20 -5.90 -40.31
C GLY A 335 16.71 -5.79 -38.87
N VAL A 336 16.45 -4.57 -38.40
CA VAL A 336 15.58 -4.33 -37.23
C VAL A 336 14.31 -3.65 -37.75
N PRO A 337 13.11 -4.22 -37.57
CA PRO A 337 11.87 -3.48 -37.75
C PRO A 337 11.66 -2.51 -36.59
N GLU A 338 11.52 -1.24 -36.93
CA GLU A 338 11.28 -0.10 -36.06
C GLU A 338 9.97 -0.24 -35.26
N SER A 339 10.02 -0.06 -33.94
CA SER A 339 8.82 -0.01 -33.08
C SER A 339 8.06 1.31 -33.30
N PRO A 340 6.71 1.30 -33.42
CA PRO A 340 5.94 2.52 -33.62
C PRO A 340 5.93 3.43 -32.39
N ARG A 341 6.12 4.73 -32.62
CA ARG A 341 6.04 5.82 -31.64
C ARG A 341 4.56 6.16 -31.32
N PRO A 342 4.18 6.41 -30.07
CA PRO A 342 2.79 6.70 -29.69
C PRO A 342 2.38 8.13 -30.09
N THR A 343 1.19 8.29 -30.71
CA THR A 343 0.55 9.59 -30.95
C THR A 343 -0.39 10.00 -29.81
N PRO A 344 -0.51 11.31 -29.51
CA PRO A 344 -1.29 11.83 -28.39
C PRO A 344 -2.75 12.04 -28.80
N GLY A 345 -3.66 11.22 -28.27
CA GLY A 345 -5.09 11.36 -28.50
C GLY A 345 -5.84 10.07 -28.23
N GLY A 346 -6.08 9.77 -26.95
CA GLY A 346 -6.81 8.58 -26.53
C GLY A 346 -8.31 8.69 -26.76
N TYR A 347 -8.82 7.97 -27.77
CA TYR A 347 -10.19 7.48 -27.83
C TYR A 347 -10.19 6.10 -28.50
N ILE A 348 -10.69 5.09 -27.79
CA ILE A 348 -10.85 3.72 -28.28
C ILE A 348 -12.22 3.64 -28.96
N ASN A 349 -12.24 3.36 -30.27
CA ASN A 349 -13.46 3.21 -31.03
C ASN A 349 -13.93 1.76 -30.95
N LEU A 350 -15.09 1.53 -30.34
CA LEU A 350 -15.72 0.20 -30.24
C LEU A 350 -16.66 0.02 -31.43
N GLN A 351 -16.15 -0.57 -32.51
CA GLN A 351 -16.97 -1.14 -33.57
C GLN A 351 -16.37 -2.47 -34.06
N PRO A 352 -17.14 -3.57 -34.10
CA PRO A 352 -16.64 -4.87 -34.55
C PRO A 352 -16.60 -4.92 -36.08
N GLU A 353 -15.43 -5.20 -36.65
CA GLU A 353 -15.27 -5.52 -38.08
C GLU A 353 -15.83 -6.92 -38.38
N ALA A 354 -16.59 -7.00 -39.47
CA ALA A 354 -17.20 -8.22 -39.97
C ALA A 354 -16.16 -9.19 -40.52
N GLY A 355 -16.24 -10.46 -40.10
CA GLY A 355 -15.43 -11.54 -40.64
C GLY A 355 -15.74 -11.78 -42.11
N LYS A 356 -14.68 -11.86 -42.94
CA LYS A 356 -14.75 -12.41 -44.29
C LYS A 356 -14.66 -13.93 -44.24
N ALA A 357 -15.61 -14.58 -44.91
CA ALA A 357 -15.38 -15.85 -45.61
C ALA A 357 -15.09 -15.52 -47.08
#